data_AF-A0A841KWF6-F1
#
_entry.id   AF-A0A841KWF6-F1
#
_cell.length_a   1.000
_cell.length_b   1.000
_cell.length_c   1.000
_cell.angle_alpha   90.00
_cell.angle_beta   90.00
_cell.angle_gamma   90.00
#
_symmetry.space_group_name_H-M   'P 1'
#
loop_
_entity.id
_entity.type
_entity.pdbx_description
1 polymer ?
#
loop_
_entity_poly.entity_id
_entity_poly.type
_entity_poly.pdbx_seq_one_letter_code
_entity_poly.pdbx_strand_id
1 'polypeptide(L)' 'MGFFMIFLIVFKLFFVVGTIFSLLTAINPHLVWHITEEWKSHKKPPKSYFVIQRMKGIIGAIIGLIALFFMFFNAPI' A
#
# COMPACT_ATOMS: atom_id res chain seq x y z
N MET A 1 -6.79 2.44 -29.26
CA MET A 1 -7.28 1.38 -28.36
C MET A 1 -6.19 0.86 -27.42
N GLY A 2 -4.97 0.56 -27.90
CA GLY A 2 -3.89 0.00 -27.06
C GLY A 2 -3.40 0.87 -25.90
N PHE A 3 -3.23 2.18 -26.07
CA PHE A 3 -2.74 3.07 -25.00
C PHE A 3 -3.64 3.09 -23.76
N PHE A 4 -4.95 3.20 -23.98
CA PHE A 4 -5.94 3.20 -22.89
C PHE A 4 -5.94 1.87 -22.12
N MET A 5 -5.81 0.75 -22.82
CA MET A 5 -5.74 -0.57 -22.21
C MET A 5 -4.47 -0.74 -21.35
N ILE A 6 -3.31 -0.29 -21.86
CA ILE A 6 -2.05 -0.30 -21.13
C ILE A 6 -2.16 0.58 -19.87
N PHE A 7 -2.75 1.77 -19.99
CA PHE A 7 -2.98 2.65 -18.86
C PHE A 7 -3.81 1.98 -17.76
N LEU A 8 -4.92 1.31 -18.13
CA LEU A 8 -5.76 0.58 -17.17
C LEU A 8 -5.00 -0.56 -16.47
N ILE A 9 -4.16 -1.30 -17.20
CA ILE A 9 -3.35 -2.38 -16.63
C ILE A 9 -2.32 -1.82 -15.62
N VAL A 10 -1.60 -0.77 -15.99
CA VAL A 10 -0.63 -0.12 -15.09
C VAL A 10 -1.33 0.42 -13.84
N PHE A 11 -2.52 1.01 -14.02
CA PHE A 11 -3.32 1.51 -12.91
C PHE A 11 -3.79 0.38 -11.98
N LYS A 12 -4.25 -0.76 -12.51
CA LYS A 12 -4.57 -1.97 -11.71
C LYS A 12 -3.35 -2.44 -10.90
N LEU A 13 -2.20 -2.55 -11.56
CA LEU A 13 -0.95 -2.99 -10.92
C LEU A 13 -0.53 -2.06 -9.78
N PHE A 14 -0.66 -0.74 -9.97
CA PHE A 14 -0.38 0.24 -8.92
C PHE A 14 -1.22 -0.01 -7.67
N PHE A 15 -2.52 -0.25 -7.82
CA PHE A 15 -3.41 -0.56 -6.68
C PHE A 15 -3.08 -1.89 -6.01
N VAL A 16 -2.70 -2.92 -6.77
CA VAL A 16 -2.27 -4.21 -6.22
C VAL A 16 -1.02 -4.04 -5.37
N VAL A 17 0.02 -3.40 -5.92
CA VAL A 17 1.30 -3.17 -5.20
C VAL A 17 1.08 -2.28 -3.98
N GLY A 18 0.30 -1.21 -4.10
CA GLY A 18 -0.02 -0.32 -2.99
C GLY A 18 -0.79 -1.02 -1.87
N THR A 19 -1.69 -1.94 -2.21
CA THR A 19 -2.45 -2.73 -1.23
C THR A 19 -1.55 -3.70 -0.49
N ILE A 20 -0.66 -4.41 -1.20
CA ILE A 20 0.34 -5.30 -0.60
C ILE A 20 1.26 -4.53 0.35
N PHE A 21 1.76 -3.38 -0.07
CA PHE A 21 2.61 -2.54 0.77
C PHE A 21 1.89 -2.04 2.02
N SER A 22 0.61 -1.67 1.89
CA SER A 22 -0.23 -1.28 3.04
C SER A 22 -0.44 -2.43 4.02
N LEU A 23 -0.67 -3.65 3.51
CA LEU A 23 -0.76 -4.88 4.30
C LEU A 23 0.55 -5.19 5.05
N LEU A 24 1.70 -5.10 4.38
CA LEU A 24 3.00 -5.28 5.01
C LEU A 24 3.24 -4.23 6.12
N THR A 25 2.83 -2.99 5.87
CA THR A 25 2.89 -1.91 6.86
C THR A 25 1.97 -2.17 8.06
N ALA A 26 0.80 -2.77 7.84
CA ALA A 26 -0.11 -3.17 8.90
C ALA A 26 0.45 -4.32 9.75
N ILE A 27 0.99 -5.37 9.12
CA ILE A 27 1.51 -6.56 9.79
C ILE A 27 2.78 -6.20 10.56
N ASN A 28 3.77 -5.65 9.87
CA ASN A 28 5.08 -5.34 10.43
C ASN A 28 5.57 -3.94 10.02
N PRO A 29 5.11 -2.88 10.71
CA PRO A 29 5.55 -1.51 10.43
C PRO A 29 7.05 -1.30 10.68
N HIS A 30 7.68 -2.13 11.53
CA HIS A 30 9.11 -2.03 11.81
C HIS A 30 9.96 -2.44 10.60
N LEU A 31 9.57 -3.52 9.91
CA LEU A 31 10.28 -3.99 8.72
C LEU A 31 10.15 -2.98 7.58
N VAL A 32 8.94 -2.43 7.38
CA VAL A 32 8.72 -1.38 6.37
C VAL A 32 9.57 -0.16 6.68
N TRP A 33 9.55 0.32 7.93
CA TRP A 33 10.37 1.45 8.35
C TRP A 33 11.87 1.20 8.13
N HIS A 34 12.37 0.02 8.48
CA HIS A 34 13.77 -0.36 8.29
C HIS A 34 14.17 -0.27 6.81
N ILE A 35 13.32 -0.73 5.90
CA ILE A 35 13.61 -0.67 4.46
C ILE A 35 13.50 0.77 3.92
N THR A 36 12.47 1.52 4.29
CA THR A 36 12.13 2.79 3.62
C THR A 36 12.70 4.04 4.28
N GLU A 37 12.99 3.99 5.57
CA GLU A 37 13.28 5.17 6.39
C GLU A 37 14.53 5.05 7.26
N GLU A 38 15.13 3.86 7.42
CA GLU A 38 16.38 3.71 8.18
C GLU A 38 17.51 4.57 7.62
N TRP A 39 17.64 4.65 6.30
CA TRP A 39 18.64 5.49 5.64
C TRP A 39 18.45 7.00 5.92
N LYS A 40 17.25 7.43 6.34
CA LYS A 40 16.92 8.84 6.60
C LYS A 40 17.25 9.28 8.02
N SER A 41 17.34 8.35 8.98
CA SER A 41 17.57 8.70 10.38
C SER A 41 18.29 7.60 11.13
N HIS A 42 19.44 7.94 11.74
CA HIS A 42 20.23 7.03 12.57
C HIS A 42 19.60 6.78 13.95
N LYS A 43 18.47 7.45 14.29
CA LYS A 43 17.77 7.29 15.57
C LYS A 43 16.48 6.49 15.38
N LYS A 44 16.31 5.46 16.21
CA LYS A 44 15.14 4.59 16.22
C LYS A 44 13.88 5.38 16.65
N PRO A 45 12.77 5.32 15.90
CA PRO A 45 11.55 6.05 16.23
C PRO A 45 10.94 5.59 17.56
N PRO A 46 10.15 6.44 18.22
CA PRO A 46 9.39 6.05 19.39
C PRO A 46 8.31 5.00 19.05
N LYS A 47 7.90 4.19 20.03
CA LYS A 47 6.88 3.13 19.83
C LYS A 47 5.55 3.67 19.26
N SER A 48 5.18 4.90 19.61
CA SER A 48 3.97 5.57 19.10
C SER A 48 4.00 5.76 17.57
N TYR A 49 5.17 5.99 16.99
CA TYR A 49 5.34 6.10 15.54
C TYR A 49 4.90 4.83 14.81
N PHE A 50 5.33 3.67 15.31
CA PHE A 50 4.99 2.37 14.72
C PHE A 50 3.50 2.02 14.89
N VAL A 51 2.87 2.47 15.98
CA VAL A 51 1.41 2.32 16.16
C VAL A 51 0.65 3.13 15.11
N ILE A 52 1.05 4.39 14.89
CA ILE A 52 0.46 5.25 13.86
C ILE A 52 0.70 4.65 12.46
N GLN A 53 1.91 4.14 12.19
CA GLN A 53 2.23 3.52 10.91
C GLN A 53 1.36 2.28 10.66
N ARG A 54 1.16 1.44 11.68
CA ARG A 54 0.25 0.29 11.60
C ARG A 54 -1.18 0.73 11.32
N MET A 55 -1.68 1.76 11.99
CA MET A 55 -3.02 2.31 11.72
C MET A 55 -3.15 2.81 10.28
N LYS A 56 -2.16 3.56 9.78
CA LYS A 56 -2.11 4.00 8.37
C LYS A 56 -2.11 2.81 7.41
N GLY A 57 -1.34 1.77 7.71
CA GLY A 57 -1.30 0.53 6.93
C GLY A 57 -2.65 -0.18 6.90
N ILE A 58 -3.35 -0.29 8.03
CA ILE A 58 -4.68 -0.91 8.11
C ILE A 58 -5.70 -0.12 7.28
N ILE A 59 -5.75 1.20 7.44
CA ILE A 59 -6.66 2.07 6.68
C ILE A 59 -6.35 1.96 5.17
N GLY A 60 -5.07 2.02 4.80
CA GLY A 60 -4.62 1.87 3.41
C GLY A 60 -4.98 0.50 2.83
N ALA A 61 -4.84 -0.58 3.61
CA ALA A 61 -5.20 -1.92 3.18
C ALA A 61 -6.71 -2.06 2.96
N ILE A 62 -7.55 -1.50 3.84
CA ILE A 62 -9.01 -1.52 3.69
C ILE A 62 -9.41 -0.76 2.41
N ILE A 63 -8.89 0.45 2.21
CA ILE A 63 -9.17 1.25 1.01
C ILE A 63 -8.70 0.52 -0.25
N GLY A 64 -7.49 -0.05 -0.22
CA GLY A 64 -6.92 -0.80 -1.33
C GLY A 64 -7.73 -2.04 -1.70
N LEU A 65 -8.18 -2.81 -0.71
CA LEU A 65 -9.03 -3.98 -0.92
C LEU A 65 -10.39 -3.59 -1.49
N ILE A 66 -11.02 -2.53 -0.99
CA ILE A 66 -12.29 -2.01 -1.53
C ILE A 66 -12.10 -1.57 -2.98
N ALA A 67 -11.05 -0.78 -3.26
CA ALA A 67 -10.75 -0.32 -4.61
C ALA A 67 -10.51 -1.49 -5.58
N LEU A 68 -9.73 -2.50 -5.18
CA LEU A 68 -9.49 -3.69 -5.98
C LEU A 68 -10.77 -4.49 -6.19
N PHE A 69 -11.62 -4.64 -5.17
CA PHE A 69 -12.92 -5.30 -5.30
C PHE A 69 -13.78 -4.62 -6.36
N PHE A 70 -13.97 -3.30 -6.26
CA PHE A 70 -14.72 -2.55 -7.29
C PHE A 70 -14.09 -2.68 -8.67
N MET A 71 -12.77 -2.62 -8.76
CA MET A 71 -12.05 -2.65 -10.03
C MET A 71 -12.06 -4.03 -10.72
N PHE A 72 -12.15 -5.13 -9.97
CA PHE A 72 -12.27 -6.48 -10.54
C PHE A 72 -13.71 -6.85 -10.87
N PHE A 73 -14.69 -6.43 -10.05
CA PHE A 73 -16.08 -6.87 -10.21
C PHE A 73 -16.97 -5.90 -11.00
N ASN A 74 -16.62 -4.60 -11.07
CA ASN A 74 -17.47 -3.59 -11.73
C ASN A 74 -16.82 -2.93 -12.95
N ALA A 75 -15.53 -3.17 -13.23
CA ALA A 75 -14.92 -2.65 -14.45
C ALA A 75 -15.25 -3.58 -15.63
N PRO A 76 -15.94 -3.11 -16.68
CA PRO A 76 -16.08 -3.87 -17.91
C PRO A 76 -14.68 -4.08 -18.52
N ILE A 77 -14.37 -5.34 -18.86
CA ILE A 77 -13.12 -5.76 -19.52
C ILE A 77 -13.14 -5.28 -20.97
#